data_AF-A0A0F2L3B5-F1
#
_entry.id   AF-A0A0F2L3B5-F1
#
_cell.length_a   1.000
_cell.length_b   1.000
_cell.length_c   1.000
_cell.angle_alpha   90.00
_cell.angle_beta   90.00
_cell.angle_gamma   90.00
#
_symmetry.space_group_name_H-M   'P 1'
#
loop_
_entity.id
_entity.type
_entity.pdbx_description
1 polymer ?
#
loop_
_entity_poly.entity_id
_entity_poly.type
_entity_poly.pdbx_seq_one_letter_code
_entity_poly.pdbx_strand_id
1 'polypeptide(L)'
;DAIGKARTRYVSDDVTPRLLNILLSEMDGVSKSNESILIIGTTNQPDLLDPALLRPGRFDKVIYVPPPSEEVRARIFESLLRGKPVQGVIDYAKLAKLTDRFTGADIMNVVRTAVLEAAKERRLITQEDLERIISKYKPSLTYDMLERYEAFRLQYDRLRTYEKPQVGIPEVTWDDVGDLEEAKALINKYVVASMQKKEVLERLGIEPIHGILFFGPPGVGKTLLAKATANMLKANFLELSGAELARVGPERAASIIKDAFNRARENAPAIVFIDEIDSVAPPRDSPMGIVWANAISQLLTEMDGLRGLGNVIVIAATNRPWSVDPALLRPGRFDKVVYIPPPNREARREILRVHIRN
;
A
#
# COMPACT_ATOMS: atom_id res chain seq x y z
N ASP A 1 -7.90 22.36 -2.87
CA ASP A 1 -6.83 23.30 -3.27
C ASP A 1 -7.01 24.72 -2.71
N ALA A 2 -8.22 25.31 -2.72
CA ALA A 2 -8.43 26.64 -2.14
C ALA A 2 -8.14 26.69 -0.62
N ILE A 3 -8.59 25.68 0.13
CA ILE A 3 -8.47 25.63 1.61
C ILE A 3 -7.48 24.55 2.07
N GLY A 4 -7.34 23.47 1.28
CA GLY A 4 -6.56 22.29 1.63
C GLY A 4 -5.12 22.24 1.14
N LYS A 5 -4.44 23.38 0.94
CA LYS A 5 -3.07 23.43 0.41
C LYS A 5 -2.04 23.00 1.45
N ALA A 6 -0.91 22.43 1.00
CA ALA A 6 0.19 22.07 1.88
C ALA A 6 0.73 23.28 2.66
N ARG A 7 0.96 23.09 3.97
CA ARG A 7 1.39 24.15 4.91
C ARG A 7 2.61 24.96 4.47
N THR A 8 3.54 24.33 3.76
CA THR A 8 4.79 24.94 3.28
C THR A 8 4.60 25.94 2.15
N ARG A 9 3.40 26.02 1.57
CA ARG A 9 3.09 26.89 0.42
C ARG A 9 2.24 28.12 0.79
N TYR A 10 1.96 28.33 2.07
CA TYR A 10 1.28 29.55 2.53
C TYR A 10 2.28 30.68 2.76
N VAL A 11 1.94 31.87 2.29
CA VAL A 11 2.64 33.11 2.65
C VAL A 11 2.13 33.58 4.01
N SER A 12 2.96 34.27 4.79
CA SER A 12 2.87 34.45 6.25
C SER A 12 1.58 35.09 6.81
N ASP A 13 0.65 35.58 5.99
CA ASP A 13 -0.60 36.23 6.40
C ASP A 13 -1.88 35.52 5.90
N ASP A 14 -1.80 34.22 5.62
CA ASP A 14 -2.98 33.49 5.12
C ASP A 14 -3.89 33.02 6.28
N VAL A 15 -5.20 33.29 6.19
CA VAL A 15 -6.25 32.77 7.11
C VAL A 15 -6.45 31.26 6.91
N THR A 16 -6.01 30.77 5.76
CA THR A 16 -6.27 29.43 5.24
C THR A 16 -5.69 28.27 6.08
N PRO A 17 -4.50 28.33 6.71
CA PRO A 17 -3.99 27.28 7.59
C PRO A 17 -4.88 27.05 8.83
N ARG A 18 -5.52 28.10 9.35
CA ARG A 18 -6.47 27.97 10.48
C ARG A 18 -7.73 27.24 10.02
N LEU A 19 -8.26 27.60 8.85
CA LEU A 19 -9.42 26.93 8.25
C LEU A 19 -9.14 25.45 7.95
N LEU A 20 -7.93 25.12 7.48
CA LEU A 20 -7.51 23.73 7.28
C LEU A 20 -7.53 22.95 8.60
N ASN A 21 -6.97 23.50 9.68
CA ASN A 21 -6.97 22.82 10.97
C ASN A 21 -8.40 22.61 11.51
N ILE A 22 -9.29 23.59 11.35
CA ILE A 22 -10.70 23.46 11.73
C ILE A 22 -11.34 22.33 10.91
N LEU A 23 -11.19 22.35 9.58
CA LEU A 23 -11.71 21.30 8.70
C LEU A 23 -11.23 19.91 9.12
N LEU A 24 -9.93 19.75 9.40
CA LEU A 24 -9.37 18.47 9.84
C LEU A 24 -9.97 18.00 11.18
N SER A 25 -10.19 18.92 12.11
CA SER A 25 -10.80 18.64 13.41
C SER A 25 -12.27 18.19 13.25
N GLU A 26 -13.04 18.88 12.41
CA GLU A 26 -14.43 18.51 12.13
C GLU A 26 -14.52 17.14 11.43
N MET A 27 -13.64 16.88 10.46
CA MET A 27 -13.57 15.57 9.79
C MET A 27 -13.26 14.43 10.78
N ASP A 28 -12.31 14.65 11.70
CA ASP A 28 -11.99 13.66 12.75
C ASP A 28 -13.17 13.46 13.73
N GLY A 29 -14.00 14.50 13.93
CA GLY A 29 -15.21 14.44 14.74
C GLY A 29 -16.34 13.63 14.10
N VAL A 30 -16.57 13.84 12.80
CA VAL A 30 -17.56 13.08 12.00
C VAL A 30 -17.23 11.59 11.99
N SER A 31 -15.96 11.22 11.90
CA SER A 31 -15.52 9.82 11.95
C SER A 31 -15.77 9.12 13.30
N LYS A 32 -16.12 9.87 14.36
CA LYS A 32 -16.39 9.34 15.71
C LYS A 32 -17.87 9.40 16.09
N SER A 33 -18.72 10.06 15.30
CA SER A 33 -20.16 10.10 15.56
C SER A 33 -20.84 8.83 15.03
N ASN A 34 -21.95 8.42 15.64
CA ASN A 34 -22.78 7.31 15.19
C ASN A 34 -23.68 7.68 13.97
N GLU A 35 -23.37 8.77 13.29
CA GLU A 35 -24.14 9.28 12.16
C GLU A 35 -23.54 8.80 10.84
N SER A 36 -24.39 8.36 9.90
CA SER A 36 -23.96 7.89 8.58
C SER A 36 -23.70 9.05 7.62
N ILE A 37 -22.64 9.82 7.87
CA ILE A 37 -22.24 10.95 7.02
C ILE A 37 -21.08 10.53 6.10
N LEU A 38 -21.22 10.77 4.79
CA LEU A 38 -20.16 10.59 3.81
C LEU A 38 -19.67 11.94 3.31
N ILE A 39 -18.37 12.21 3.46
CA ILE A 39 -17.74 13.45 2.98
C ILE A 39 -17.07 13.18 1.63
N ILE A 40 -17.50 13.92 0.60
CA ILE A 40 -16.91 13.84 -0.75
C ILE A 40 -16.25 15.19 -1.07
N GLY A 41 -14.96 15.16 -1.39
CA GLY A 41 -14.20 16.32 -1.86
C GLY A 41 -13.72 16.14 -3.30
N THR A 42 -13.64 17.23 -4.04
CA THR A 42 -13.08 17.25 -5.41
C THR A 42 -11.90 18.21 -5.48
N THR A 43 -10.91 17.90 -6.32
CA THR A 43 -9.76 18.77 -6.57
C THR A 43 -9.24 18.54 -7.98
N ASN A 44 -8.81 19.61 -8.64
CA ASN A 44 -8.05 19.56 -9.89
C ASN A 44 -6.54 19.72 -9.63
N GLN A 45 -6.13 19.83 -8.36
CA GLN A 45 -4.73 20.01 -7.99
C GLN A 45 -4.42 19.07 -6.82
N PRO A 46 -4.41 17.74 -7.05
CA PRO A 46 -4.22 16.76 -5.99
C PRO A 46 -2.80 16.82 -5.38
N ASP A 47 -1.80 17.20 -6.18
CA ASP A 47 -0.41 17.42 -5.79
C ASP A 47 -0.22 18.61 -4.82
N LEU A 48 -1.19 19.52 -4.78
CA LEU A 48 -1.17 20.67 -3.87
C LEU A 48 -1.77 20.39 -2.51
N LEU A 49 -2.47 19.26 -2.35
CA LEU A 49 -3.19 18.96 -1.12
C LEU A 49 -2.24 18.71 0.06
N ASP A 50 -2.64 19.19 1.24
CA ASP A 50 -1.95 18.83 2.47
C ASP A 50 -2.08 17.31 2.73
N PRO A 51 -0.97 16.57 2.93
CA PRO A 51 -1.02 15.13 3.19
C PRO A 51 -1.86 14.74 4.40
N ALA A 52 -2.10 15.66 5.35
CA ALA A 52 -2.96 15.43 6.50
C ALA A 52 -4.42 15.14 6.09
N LEU A 53 -4.88 15.67 4.95
CA LEU A 53 -6.23 15.41 4.43
C LEU A 53 -6.41 13.96 3.96
N LEU A 54 -5.33 13.30 3.54
CA LEU A 54 -5.33 11.94 3.00
C LEU A 54 -5.06 10.86 4.06
N ARG A 55 -5.02 11.25 5.35
CA ARG A 55 -4.85 10.30 6.45
C ARG A 55 -6.12 9.48 6.67
N PRO A 56 -6.00 8.23 7.18
CA PRO A 56 -7.16 7.42 7.54
C PRO A 56 -8.12 8.16 8.48
N GLY A 57 -9.43 8.00 8.26
CA GLY A 57 -10.48 8.72 9.00
C GLY A 57 -10.82 10.10 8.45
N ARG A 58 -10.21 10.52 7.32
CA ARG A 58 -10.51 11.76 6.58
C ARG A 58 -10.82 11.43 5.13
N PHE A 59 -10.08 11.93 4.14
CA PHE A 59 -10.18 11.47 2.75
C PHE A 59 -9.33 10.21 2.55
N ASP A 60 -9.78 9.11 3.12
CA ASP A 60 -9.10 7.81 3.06
C ASP A 60 -9.31 7.08 1.71
N LYS A 61 -10.20 7.57 0.86
CA LYS A 61 -10.48 7.11 -0.51
C LYS A 61 -10.31 8.25 -1.51
N VAL A 62 -9.29 8.16 -2.36
CA VAL A 62 -9.15 9.00 -3.55
C VAL A 62 -9.61 8.20 -4.77
N ILE A 63 -10.45 8.82 -5.60
CA ILE A 63 -10.95 8.25 -6.85
C ILE A 63 -10.47 9.16 -7.97
N TYR A 64 -9.71 8.60 -8.90
CA TYR A 64 -9.34 9.31 -10.12
C TYR A 64 -10.50 9.21 -11.13
N VAL A 65 -11.00 10.36 -11.59
CA VAL A 65 -12.00 10.46 -12.66
C VAL A 65 -11.27 10.82 -13.94
N PRO A 66 -11.03 9.86 -14.86
CA PRO A 66 -10.31 10.14 -16.10
C PRO A 66 -11.16 10.99 -17.07
N PRO A 67 -10.53 11.62 -18.06
CA PRO A 67 -11.23 12.22 -19.19
C PRO A 67 -12.10 11.17 -19.92
N PRO A 68 -13.20 11.60 -20.56
CA PRO A 68 -14.09 10.68 -21.27
C PRO A 68 -13.38 10.03 -22.46
N SER A 69 -13.58 8.72 -22.63
CA SER A 69 -13.15 7.97 -23.82
C SER A 69 -13.91 8.44 -25.06
N GLU A 70 -13.45 8.06 -26.26
CA GLU A 70 -14.14 8.36 -27.52
C GLU A 70 -15.62 7.95 -27.48
N GLU A 71 -15.92 6.73 -27.05
CA GLU A 71 -17.29 6.24 -26.91
C GLU A 71 -18.13 7.08 -25.94
N VAL A 72 -17.53 7.48 -24.81
CA VAL A 72 -18.21 8.33 -23.82
C VAL A 72 -18.44 9.72 -24.38
N ARG A 73 -17.48 10.30 -25.11
CA ARG A 73 -17.65 11.60 -25.78
C ARG A 73 -18.79 11.58 -26.80
N ALA A 74 -18.93 10.51 -27.58
CA ALA A 74 -20.06 10.34 -28.49
C ALA A 74 -21.40 10.37 -27.75
N ARG A 75 -21.51 9.66 -26.61
CA ARG A 75 -22.71 9.68 -25.76
C ARG A 75 -22.96 11.06 -25.12
N ILE A 76 -21.91 11.81 -24.77
CA ILE A 76 -22.04 13.18 -24.27
C ILE A 76 -22.63 14.08 -25.37
N PHE A 77 -22.12 14.01 -26.59
CA PHE A 77 -22.68 14.74 -27.73
C PHE A 77 -24.15 14.38 -27.96
N GLU A 78 -24.47 13.09 -27.99
CA GLU A 78 -25.85 12.61 -28.14
C GLU A 78 -26.75 13.18 -27.03
N SER A 79 -26.33 13.09 -25.77
CA SER A 79 -27.10 13.57 -24.63
C SER A 79 -27.33 15.08 -24.67
N LEU A 80 -26.33 15.86 -25.08
CA LEU A 80 -26.42 17.33 -25.10
C LEU A 80 -27.20 17.86 -26.30
N LEU A 81 -27.19 17.13 -27.43
CA LEU A 81 -27.94 17.46 -28.64
C LEU A 81 -29.38 16.92 -28.62
N ARG A 82 -29.71 16.03 -27.69
CA ARG A 82 -31.08 15.51 -27.52
C ARG A 82 -32.07 16.67 -27.30
N GLY A 83 -33.10 16.73 -28.14
CA GLY A 83 -34.12 17.77 -28.09
C GLY A 83 -33.68 19.14 -28.64
N LYS A 84 -32.50 19.23 -29.26
CA LYS A 84 -32.05 20.44 -29.97
C LYS A 84 -32.49 20.41 -31.45
N PRO A 85 -32.72 21.57 -32.08
CA PRO A 85 -33.11 21.65 -33.49
C PRO A 85 -31.92 21.29 -34.40
N VAL A 86 -31.76 20.00 -34.70
CA VAL A 86 -30.71 19.45 -35.57
C VAL A 86 -31.26 19.10 -36.95
N GLN A 87 -30.45 19.27 -37.99
CA GLN A 87 -30.77 18.89 -39.35
C GLN A 87 -30.22 17.51 -39.68
N GLY A 88 -31.10 16.57 -40.03
CA GLY A 88 -30.70 15.21 -40.41
C GLY A 88 -30.15 14.41 -39.23
N VAL A 89 -29.32 13.40 -39.55
CA VAL A 89 -28.68 12.52 -38.56
C VAL A 89 -27.26 13.03 -38.29
N ILE A 90 -26.93 13.25 -37.02
CA ILE A 90 -25.60 13.66 -36.57
C ILE A 90 -24.74 12.41 -36.33
N ASP A 91 -23.51 12.42 -36.86
CA ASP A 91 -22.53 11.34 -36.63
C ASP A 91 -21.71 11.64 -35.36
N TYR A 92 -22.21 11.17 -34.23
CA TYR A 92 -21.56 11.36 -32.93
C TYR A 92 -20.19 10.65 -32.84
N ALA A 93 -20.00 9.54 -33.56
CA ALA A 93 -18.73 8.82 -33.56
C ALA A 93 -17.65 9.66 -34.25
N LYS A 94 -18.00 10.30 -35.37
CA LYS A 94 -17.10 11.23 -36.06
C LYS A 94 -16.75 12.44 -35.18
N LEU A 95 -17.72 13.04 -34.49
CA LEU A 95 -17.45 14.15 -33.56
C LEU A 95 -16.54 13.72 -32.41
N ALA A 96 -16.71 12.51 -31.88
CA ALA A 96 -15.88 11.98 -30.81
C ALA A 96 -14.41 11.79 -31.23
N LYS A 97 -14.16 11.36 -32.48
CA LYS A 97 -12.82 11.25 -33.07
C LYS A 97 -12.13 12.60 -33.21
N LEU A 98 -12.87 13.65 -33.55
CA LEU A 98 -12.33 15.01 -33.72
C LEU A 98 -12.07 15.73 -32.40
N THR A 99 -12.54 15.19 -31.28
CA THR A 99 -12.52 15.84 -29.95
C THR A 99 -11.61 15.11 -28.97
N ASP A 100 -10.47 14.61 -29.44
CA ASP A 100 -9.47 14.03 -28.56
C ASP A 100 -9.09 15.01 -27.43
N ARG A 101 -9.01 14.48 -26.20
CA ARG A 101 -8.78 15.20 -24.94
C ARG A 101 -9.83 16.25 -24.55
N PHE A 102 -10.97 16.33 -25.24
CA PHE A 102 -12.05 17.21 -24.81
C PHE A 102 -12.70 16.68 -23.53
N THR A 103 -12.91 17.57 -22.57
CA THR A 103 -13.72 17.31 -21.37
C THR A 103 -15.21 17.42 -21.69
N GLY A 104 -16.06 17.00 -20.75
CA GLY A 104 -17.50 17.27 -20.86
C GLY A 104 -17.83 18.76 -20.98
N ALA A 105 -17.03 19.64 -20.34
CA ALA A 105 -17.19 21.08 -20.45
C ALA A 105 -16.82 21.61 -21.85
N ASP A 106 -15.76 21.09 -22.46
CA ASP A 106 -15.37 21.45 -23.83
C ASP A 106 -16.47 21.09 -24.83
N ILE A 107 -17.00 19.86 -24.73
CA ILE A 107 -18.10 19.38 -25.58
C ILE A 107 -19.37 20.23 -25.37
N MET A 108 -19.70 20.55 -24.12
CA MET A 108 -20.83 21.43 -23.80
C MET A 108 -20.65 22.82 -24.42
N ASN A 109 -19.44 23.37 -24.41
CA ASN A 109 -19.15 24.65 -25.04
C ASN A 109 -19.32 24.58 -26.57
N VAL A 110 -18.85 23.50 -27.22
CA VAL A 110 -19.08 23.27 -28.66
C VAL A 110 -20.59 23.29 -28.97
N VAL A 111 -21.37 22.50 -28.25
CA VAL A 111 -22.83 22.40 -28.47
C VAL A 111 -23.52 23.74 -28.18
N ARG A 112 -23.13 24.42 -27.11
CA ARG A 112 -23.67 25.74 -26.75
C ARG A 112 -23.41 26.78 -27.85
N THR A 113 -22.19 26.81 -28.39
CA THR A 113 -21.82 27.71 -29.50
C THR A 113 -22.64 27.38 -30.75
N ALA A 114 -22.80 26.09 -31.08
CA ALA A 114 -23.60 25.66 -32.23
C ALA A 114 -25.07 26.09 -32.10
N VAL A 115 -25.65 25.95 -30.90
CA VAL A 115 -27.02 26.40 -30.60
C VAL A 115 -27.15 27.92 -30.77
N LEU A 116 -26.18 28.70 -30.28
CA LEU A 116 -26.21 30.16 -30.40
C LEU A 116 -26.06 30.64 -31.85
N GLU A 117 -25.15 30.03 -32.63
CA GLU A 117 -24.97 30.36 -34.05
C GLU A 117 -26.23 29.99 -34.87
N ALA A 118 -26.79 28.79 -34.68
CA ALA A 118 -28.00 28.35 -35.36
C ALA A 118 -29.23 29.22 -35.00
N ALA A 119 -29.37 29.61 -33.74
CA ALA A 119 -30.44 30.49 -33.29
C ALA A 119 -30.36 31.90 -33.93
N LYS A 120 -29.14 32.44 -34.05
CA LYS A 120 -28.90 33.75 -34.68
C LYS A 120 -29.29 33.75 -36.16
N GLU A 121 -29.02 32.65 -36.86
CA GLU A 121 -29.30 32.47 -38.28
C GLU A 121 -30.70 31.87 -38.56
N ARG A 122 -31.48 31.59 -37.51
CA ARG A 122 -32.82 30.97 -37.57
C ARG A 122 -32.85 29.69 -38.40
N ARG A 123 -31.84 28.85 -38.25
CA ARG A 123 -31.71 27.56 -38.94
C ARG A 123 -31.44 26.42 -37.95
N LEU A 124 -31.46 25.20 -38.47
CA LEU A 124 -31.13 24.00 -37.71
C LEU A 124 -29.60 23.82 -37.63
N ILE A 125 -29.15 23.14 -36.57
CA ILE A 125 -27.74 22.78 -36.36
C ILE A 125 -27.36 21.65 -37.32
N THR A 126 -26.28 21.80 -38.06
CA THR A 126 -25.78 20.75 -38.99
C THR A 126 -24.53 20.06 -38.43
N GLN A 127 -24.19 18.91 -39.01
CA GLN A 127 -22.91 18.24 -38.74
C GLN A 127 -21.71 19.17 -39.00
N GLU A 128 -21.77 19.93 -40.09
CA GLU A 128 -20.71 20.86 -40.51
C GLU A 128 -20.49 22.00 -39.51
N ASP A 129 -21.54 22.47 -38.83
CA ASP A 129 -21.40 23.46 -37.76
C ASP A 129 -20.57 22.93 -36.62
N LEU A 130 -20.87 21.71 -36.16
CA LEU A 130 -20.18 21.09 -35.05
C LEU A 130 -18.72 20.84 -35.40
N GLU A 131 -18.44 20.32 -36.59
CA GLU A 131 -17.07 20.09 -37.08
C GLU A 131 -16.27 21.39 -37.23
N ARG A 132 -16.89 22.45 -37.77
CA ARG A 132 -16.29 23.79 -37.89
C ARG A 132 -16.02 24.42 -36.52
N ILE A 133 -16.90 24.22 -35.55
CA ILE A 133 -16.70 24.75 -34.19
C ILE A 133 -15.57 23.98 -33.52
N ILE A 134 -15.59 22.64 -33.57
CA ILE A 134 -14.54 21.80 -32.98
C ILE A 134 -13.16 22.20 -33.48
N SER A 135 -12.98 22.45 -34.78
CA SER A 135 -11.68 22.82 -35.35
C SER A 135 -11.10 24.15 -34.83
N LYS A 136 -11.94 25.02 -34.25
CA LYS A 136 -11.52 26.29 -33.64
C LYS A 136 -11.17 26.15 -32.16
N TYR A 137 -11.63 25.10 -31.50
CA TYR A 137 -11.42 24.91 -30.06
C TYR A 137 -10.18 24.07 -29.81
N LYS A 138 -9.37 24.50 -28.84
CA LYS A 138 -8.29 23.69 -28.28
C LYS A 138 -8.82 22.91 -27.08
N PRO A 139 -8.41 21.64 -26.88
CA PRO A 139 -8.80 20.88 -25.70
C PRO A 139 -8.33 21.58 -24.42
N SER A 140 -9.14 21.55 -23.35
CA SER A 140 -8.71 22.09 -22.05
C SER A 140 -7.61 21.25 -21.40
N LEU A 141 -7.49 19.97 -21.78
CA LEU A 141 -6.51 19.03 -21.25
C LEU A 141 -5.27 18.94 -22.15
N THR A 142 -4.10 19.18 -21.57
CA THR A 142 -2.79 18.93 -22.19
C THR A 142 -2.30 17.53 -21.85
N TYR A 143 -1.39 16.99 -22.66
CA TYR A 143 -0.76 15.70 -22.36
C TYR A 143 0.02 15.72 -21.03
N ASP A 144 0.76 16.79 -20.75
CA ASP A 144 1.46 16.97 -19.46
C ASP A 144 0.50 16.95 -18.26
N MET A 145 -0.71 17.53 -18.38
CA MET A 145 -1.72 17.40 -17.33
C MET A 145 -2.15 15.95 -17.13
N LEU A 146 -2.40 15.20 -18.21
CA LEU A 146 -2.80 13.79 -18.13
C LEU A 146 -1.73 12.94 -17.47
N GLU A 147 -0.47 13.09 -17.88
CA GLU A 147 0.66 12.39 -17.28
C GLU A 147 0.79 12.68 -15.78
N ARG A 148 0.62 13.94 -15.36
CA ARG A 148 0.65 14.32 -13.95
C ARG A 148 -0.45 13.63 -13.14
N TYR A 149 -1.68 13.59 -13.67
CA TYR A 149 -2.79 12.92 -12.99
C TYR A 149 -2.60 11.40 -12.92
N GLU A 150 -2.12 10.78 -13.99
CA GLU A 150 -1.81 9.34 -13.99
C GLU A 150 -0.67 9.01 -13.03
N ALA A 151 0.38 9.83 -12.98
CA ALA A 151 1.47 9.68 -12.03
C ALA A 151 0.97 9.77 -10.58
N PHE A 152 0.13 10.77 -10.28
CA PHE A 152 -0.51 10.90 -8.96
C PHE A 152 -1.35 9.67 -8.63
N ARG A 153 -2.18 9.18 -9.57
CA ARG A 153 -2.98 7.96 -9.39
C ARG A 153 -2.10 6.76 -9.06
N LEU A 154 -1.06 6.52 -9.86
CA LEU A 154 -0.14 5.39 -9.64
C LEU A 154 0.57 5.51 -8.30
N GLN A 155 0.99 6.71 -7.91
CA GLN A 155 1.60 6.96 -6.61
C GLN A 155 0.62 6.66 -5.47
N TYR A 156 -0.61 7.16 -5.56
CA TYR A 156 -1.65 6.95 -4.56
C TYR A 156 -2.08 5.47 -4.47
N ASP A 157 -2.26 4.80 -5.61
CA ASP A 157 -2.61 3.39 -5.66
C ASP A 157 -1.50 2.53 -5.05
N ARG A 158 -0.21 2.83 -5.32
CA ARG A 158 0.93 2.16 -4.68
C ARG A 158 0.97 2.35 -3.16
N LEU A 159 0.57 3.53 -2.67
CA LEU A 159 0.42 3.79 -1.23
C LEU A 159 -0.75 3.02 -0.61
N ARG A 160 -1.74 2.65 -1.42
CA ARG A 160 -2.92 1.86 -1.04
C ARG A 160 -2.72 0.36 -1.09
N THR A 161 -1.87 -0.16 -1.99
CA THR A 161 -1.65 -1.61 -2.15
C THR A 161 -0.86 -2.24 -1.00
N TYR A 162 -0.94 -1.69 0.21
CA TYR A 162 -0.62 -2.46 1.40
C TYR A 162 -1.92 -3.13 1.86
N GLU A 163 -2.16 -4.34 1.34
CA GLU A 163 -3.13 -5.24 1.95
C GLU A 163 -2.68 -5.49 3.38
N LYS A 164 -3.60 -5.38 4.34
CA LYS A 164 -3.30 -5.72 5.73
C LYS A 164 -2.74 -7.14 5.78
N PRO A 165 -1.72 -7.41 6.63
CA PRO A 165 -1.14 -8.74 6.70
C PRO A 165 -2.25 -9.75 6.96
N GLN A 166 -2.39 -10.71 6.06
CA GLN A 166 -3.37 -11.78 6.23
C GLN A 166 -3.01 -12.56 7.50
N VAL A 167 -4.03 -12.89 8.28
CA VAL A 167 -3.90 -13.68 9.51
C VAL A 167 -4.48 -15.04 9.21
N GLY A 168 -3.68 -16.09 9.40
CA GLY A 168 -4.13 -17.46 9.23
C GLY A 168 -2.98 -18.45 9.42
N ILE A 169 -3.33 -19.73 9.55
CA ILE A 169 -2.34 -20.81 9.65
C ILE A 169 -1.95 -21.17 8.20
N PRO A 170 -0.66 -21.11 7.83
CA PRO A 170 -0.20 -21.51 6.50
C PRO A 170 -0.49 -22.98 6.24
N GLU A 171 -0.73 -23.36 4.98
CA GLU A 171 -0.94 -24.77 4.59
C GLU A 171 0.38 -25.56 4.48
N VAL A 172 1.51 -24.86 4.32
CA VAL A 172 2.84 -25.45 4.15
C VAL A 172 3.25 -26.22 5.40
N THR A 173 3.73 -27.45 5.24
CA THR A 173 4.19 -28.34 6.30
C THR A 173 5.71 -28.53 6.27
N TRP A 174 6.29 -29.15 7.29
CA TRP A 174 7.72 -29.51 7.30
C TRP A 174 8.10 -30.53 6.22
N ASP A 175 7.14 -31.35 5.78
CA ASP A 175 7.33 -32.31 4.69
C ASP A 175 7.48 -31.61 3.33
N ASP A 176 6.96 -30.38 3.21
CA ASP A 176 7.11 -29.53 2.03
C ASP A 176 8.49 -28.82 2.00
N VAL A 177 9.26 -28.92 3.09
CA VAL A 177 10.61 -28.35 3.22
C VAL A 177 11.63 -29.50 3.23
N GLY A 178 12.17 -29.81 2.05
CA GLY A 178 13.26 -30.80 1.92
C GLY A 178 14.55 -30.31 2.59
N ASP A 179 15.30 -31.22 3.21
CA ASP A 179 16.54 -30.95 3.97
C ASP A 179 16.37 -29.99 5.17
N LEU A 180 17.46 -29.36 5.60
CA LEU A 180 17.56 -28.36 6.66
C LEU A 180 17.33 -28.94 8.06
N GLU A 181 17.68 -30.20 8.29
CA GLU A 181 17.51 -30.87 9.59
C GLU A 181 18.18 -30.13 10.75
N GLU A 182 19.35 -29.51 10.51
CA GLU A 182 20.00 -28.66 11.52
C GLU A 182 19.17 -27.41 11.85
N ALA A 183 18.62 -26.72 10.84
CA ALA A 183 17.81 -25.54 11.05
C ALA A 183 16.46 -25.90 11.71
N LYS A 184 15.82 -26.99 11.27
CA LYS A 184 14.62 -27.58 11.87
C LYS A 184 14.86 -27.93 13.35
N ALA A 185 15.99 -28.58 13.67
CA ALA A 185 16.35 -28.91 15.05
C ALA A 185 16.54 -27.66 15.92
N LEU A 186 17.19 -26.61 15.40
CA LEU A 186 17.35 -25.34 16.11
C LEU A 186 16.00 -24.65 16.35
N ILE A 187 15.12 -24.62 15.34
CA ILE A 187 13.77 -24.07 15.47
C ILE A 187 12.97 -24.85 16.50
N ASN A 188 13.01 -26.18 16.46
CA ASN A 188 12.32 -27.02 17.45
C ASN A 188 12.85 -26.76 18.87
N LYS A 189 14.17 -26.65 19.02
CA LYS A 189 14.79 -26.37 20.31
C LYS A 189 14.36 -25.02 20.90
N TYR A 190 14.24 -23.99 20.08
CA TYR A 190 14.04 -22.62 20.56
C TYR A 190 12.57 -22.15 20.44
N VAL A 191 11.96 -22.25 19.26
CA VAL A 191 10.59 -21.76 19.00
C VAL A 191 9.55 -22.62 19.72
N VAL A 192 9.64 -23.94 19.56
CA VAL A 192 8.65 -24.86 20.14
C VAL A 192 8.76 -24.85 21.66
N ALA A 193 9.98 -24.79 22.21
CA ALA A 193 10.18 -24.65 23.65
C ALA A 193 9.55 -23.37 24.20
N SER A 194 9.75 -22.22 23.52
CA SER A 194 9.15 -20.94 23.93
C SER A 194 7.63 -20.95 23.93
N MET A 195 6.99 -21.54 22.91
CA MET A 195 5.51 -21.50 22.78
C MET A 195 4.78 -22.61 23.54
N GLN A 196 5.35 -23.82 23.63
CA GLN A 196 4.66 -24.98 24.19
C GLN A 196 5.14 -25.39 25.58
N LYS A 197 6.33 -24.95 26.01
CA LYS A 197 6.95 -25.39 27.28
C LYS A 197 7.22 -24.24 28.26
N LYS A 198 6.35 -23.22 28.26
CA LYS A 198 6.51 -22.01 29.09
C LYS A 198 6.66 -22.32 30.59
N GLU A 199 5.81 -23.21 31.13
CA GLU A 199 5.85 -23.59 32.55
C GLU A 199 7.19 -24.22 32.97
N VAL A 200 7.83 -24.97 32.06
CA VAL A 200 9.13 -25.61 32.32
C VAL A 200 10.24 -24.55 32.33
N LEU A 201 10.20 -23.59 31.39
CA LEU A 201 11.17 -22.49 31.33
C LEU A 201 11.07 -21.59 32.57
N GLU A 202 9.85 -21.26 33.00
CA GLU A 202 9.59 -20.47 34.21
C GLU A 202 10.14 -21.15 35.47
N ARG A 203 9.93 -22.47 35.63
CA ARG A 203 10.49 -23.24 36.75
C ARG A 203 12.02 -23.29 36.76
N LEU A 204 12.64 -23.24 35.59
CA LEU A 204 14.09 -23.23 35.43
C LEU A 204 14.69 -21.82 35.52
N GLY A 205 13.86 -20.78 35.64
CA GLY A 205 14.32 -19.38 35.63
C GLY A 205 14.92 -18.95 34.29
N ILE A 206 14.53 -19.61 33.19
CA ILE A 206 15.02 -19.32 31.84
C ILE A 206 14.00 -18.44 31.13
N GLU A 207 14.42 -17.27 30.66
CA GLU A 207 13.55 -16.43 29.83
C GLU A 207 13.34 -17.07 28.44
N PRO A 208 12.10 -17.15 27.96
CA PRO A 208 11.83 -17.63 26.61
C PRO A 208 12.44 -16.68 25.58
N ILE A 209 12.88 -17.23 24.44
CA ILE A 209 13.29 -16.38 23.32
C ILE A 209 12.05 -15.83 22.62
N HIS A 210 12.14 -14.60 22.11
CA HIS A 210 11.04 -13.93 21.42
C HIS A 210 11.35 -13.69 19.94
N GLY A 211 12.62 -13.78 19.53
CA GLY A 211 13.02 -13.55 18.15
C GLY A 211 14.10 -14.51 17.64
N ILE A 212 13.95 -14.92 16.38
CA ILE A 212 14.99 -15.63 15.61
C ILE A 212 15.26 -14.90 14.30
N LEU A 213 16.53 -14.75 13.93
CA LEU A 213 16.96 -14.24 12.63
C LEU A 213 17.48 -15.38 11.76
N PHE A 214 16.85 -15.60 10.63
CA PHE A 214 17.31 -16.48 9.56
C PHE A 214 18.22 -15.71 8.61
N PHE A 215 19.36 -16.29 8.25
CA PHE A 215 20.21 -15.74 7.21
C PHE A 215 20.75 -16.81 6.27
N GLY A 216 20.95 -16.43 5.02
CA GLY A 216 21.47 -17.34 3.98
C GLY A 216 21.20 -16.80 2.58
N PRO A 217 21.70 -17.45 1.52
CA PRO A 217 21.49 -17.02 0.14
C PRO A 217 19.99 -16.87 -0.23
N PRO A 218 19.64 -16.07 -1.25
CA PRO A 218 18.25 -16.01 -1.72
C PRO A 218 17.80 -17.37 -2.28
N GLY A 219 16.51 -17.69 -2.12
CA GLY A 219 15.91 -18.91 -2.69
C GLY A 219 16.17 -20.22 -1.94
N VAL A 220 16.79 -20.19 -0.75
CA VAL A 220 17.05 -21.39 0.08
C VAL A 220 15.88 -21.83 0.97
N GLY A 221 14.69 -21.25 0.78
CA GLY A 221 13.48 -21.67 1.52
C GLY A 221 13.28 -21.05 2.91
N LYS A 222 13.90 -19.90 3.23
CA LYS A 222 13.73 -19.22 4.54
C LYS A 222 12.27 -18.94 4.89
N THR A 223 11.52 -18.40 3.93
CA THR A 223 10.07 -18.09 4.06
C THR A 223 9.23 -19.36 4.17
N LEU A 224 9.56 -20.41 3.41
CA LEU A 224 8.87 -21.71 3.49
C LEU A 224 9.08 -22.37 4.86
N LEU A 225 10.31 -22.34 5.39
CA LEU A 225 10.64 -22.88 6.70
C LEU A 225 9.88 -22.15 7.83
N ALA A 226 9.74 -20.83 7.73
CA ALA A 226 8.95 -20.04 8.67
C ALA A 226 7.45 -20.41 8.62
N LYS A 227 6.87 -20.52 7.41
CA LYS A 227 5.47 -20.94 7.20
C LYS A 227 5.21 -22.36 7.74
N ALA A 228 6.12 -23.28 7.44
CA ALA A 228 6.08 -24.66 7.92
C ALA A 228 6.14 -24.73 9.46
N THR A 229 6.95 -23.88 10.08
CA THR A 229 7.02 -23.75 11.55
C THR A 229 5.71 -23.24 12.15
N ALA A 230 5.06 -22.26 11.52
CA ALA A 230 3.77 -21.74 11.96
C ALA A 230 2.67 -22.82 11.88
N ASN A 231 2.63 -23.58 10.79
CA ASN A 231 1.70 -24.68 10.61
C ASN A 231 1.87 -25.76 11.69
N MET A 232 3.11 -26.21 11.93
CA MET A 232 3.43 -27.20 12.97
C MET A 232 2.97 -26.76 14.36
N LEU A 233 3.11 -25.46 14.67
CA LEU A 233 2.70 -24.87 15.94
C LEU A 233 1.22 -24.51 16.01
N LYS A 234 0.47 -24.67 14.91
CA LYS A 234 -0.91 -24.17 14.74
C LYS A 234 -1.04 -22.68 15.10
N ALA A 235 -0.01 -21.92 14.75
CA ALA A 235 0.09 -20.50 15.05
C ALA A 235 -0.33 -19.67 13.83
N ASN A 236 -1.00 -18.54 14.07
CA ASN A 236 -1.31 -17.56 13.05
C ASN A 236 -0.01 -16.97 12.48
N PHE A 237 0.09 -16.87 11.16
CA PHE A 237 1.26 -16.33 10.49
C PHE A 237 0.96 -14.96 9.92
N LEU A 238 1.77 -13.96 10.29
CA LEU A 238 1.67 -12.60 9.79
C LEU A 238 2.94 -12.26 9.05
N GLU A 239 2.85 -12.13 7.72
CA GLU A 239 3.99 -11.87 6.85
C GLU A 239 4.14 -10.36 6.59
N LEU A 240 5.34 -9.86 6.83
CA LEU A 240 5.79 -8.51 6.50
C LEU A 240 6.94 -8.60 5.51
N SER A 241 6.74 -8.10 4.29
CA SER A 241 7.82 -7.99 3.32
C SER A 241 8.63 -6.70 3.52
N GLY A 242 9.93 -6.83 3.73
CA GLY A 242 10.86 -5.70 3.81
C GLY A 242 10.85 -4.84 2.55
N ALA A 243 10.74 -5.45 1.36
CA ALA A 243 10.62 -4.73 0.09
C ALA A 243 9.34 -3.88 0.02
N GLU A 244 8.21 -4.42 0.48
CA GLU A 244 6.93 -3.69 0.50
C GLU A 244 6.95 -2.54 1.51
N LEU A 245 7.51 -2.79 2.69
CA LEU A 245 7.72 -1.77 3.71
C LEU A 245 8.63 -0.66 3.19
N ALA A 246 9.73 -1.00 2.52
CA ALA A 246 10.64 -0.05 1.88
C ALA A 246 9.92 0.82 0.84
N ARG A 247 9.01 0.23 0.06
CA ARG A 247 8.21 0.92 -0.95
C ARG A 247 7.27 1.97 -0.37
N VAL A 248 6.66 1.71 0.79
CA VAL A 248 5.71 2.65 1.43
C VAL A 248 6.38 3.74 2.27
N GLY A 249 7.68 3.61 2.55
CA GLY A 249 8.50 4.57 3.28
C GLY A 249 8.46 4.43 4.81
N PRO A 250 9.38 5.09 5.52
CA PRO A 250 9.69 4.80 6.92
C PRO A 250 8.55 5.13 7.89
N GLU A 251 7.82 6.23 7.69
CA GLU A 251 6.70 6.59 8.58
C GLU A 251 5.56 5.57 8.49
N ARG A 252 5.21 5.16 7.27
CA ARG A 252 4.15 4.19 7.05
C ARG A 252 4.57 2.80 7.48
N ALA A 253 5.83 2.42 7.21
CA ALA A 253 6.40 1.17 7.68
C ALA A 253 6.33 1.03 9.20
N ALA A 254 6.63 2.10 9.96
CA ALA A 254 6.46 2.10 11.41
C ALA A 254 5.00 1.81 11.82
N SER A 255 4.04 2.48 11.20
CA SER A 255 2.62 2.23 11.46
C SER A 255 2.20 0.79 11.13
N ILE A 256 2.74 0.22 10.05
CA ILE A 256 2.43 -1.15 9.62
C ILE A 256 3.01 -2.17 10.59
N ILE A 257 4.28 -2.01 10.99
CA ILE A 257 4.94 -2.86 11.97
C ILE A 257 4.10 -2.87 13.26
N LYS A 258 3.69 -1.70 13.74
CA LYS A 258 2.80 -1.59 14.91
C LYS A 258 1.49 -2.34 14.73
N ASP A 259 0.80 -2.20 13.60
CA ASP A 259 -0.46 -2.89 13.34
C ASP A 259 -0.28 -4.43 13.28
N ALA A 260 0.79 -4.90 12.64
CA ALA A 260 1.09 -6.33 12.56
C ALA A 260 1.37 -6.95 13.95
N PHE A 261 2.15 -6.27 14.81
CA PHE A 261 2.38 -6.77 16.16
C PHE A 261 1.12 -6.71 17.04
N ASN A 262 0.28 -5.68 16.90
CA ASN A 262 -1.03 -5.64 17.56
C ASN A 262 -1.90 -6.84 17.14
N ARG A 263 -2.02 -7.09 15.83
CA ARG A 263 -2.77 -8.23 15.29
C ARG A 263 -2.20 -9.57 15.77
N ALA A 264 -0.88 -9.70 15.82
CA ALA A 264 -0.25 -10.92 16.32
C ALA A 264 -0.58 -11.17 17.80
N ARG A 265 -0.62 -10.11 18.63
CA ARG A 265 -1.04 -10.19 20.03
C ARG A 265 -2.53 -10.56 20.17
N GLU A 266 -3.40 -9.98 19.35
CA GLU A 266 -4.84 -10.29 19.33
C GLU A 266 -5.15 -11.72 18.85
N ASN A 267 -4.33 -12.24 17.95
CA ASN A 267 -4.51 -13.56 17.32
C ASN A 267 -3.48 -14.58 17.82
N ALA A 268 -2.96 -14.41 19.05
CA ALA A 268 -2.00 -15.35 19.61
C ALA A 268 -2.66 -16.75 19.82
N PRO A 269 -1.96 -17.87 19.55
CA PRO A 269 -0.55 -18.00 19.21
C PRO A 269 -0.23 -17.51 17.79
N ALA A 270 0.83 -16.69 17.65
CA ALA A 270 1.18 -16.08 16.37
C ALA A 270 2.69 -16.01 16.10
N ILE A 271 3.05 -16.04 14.83
CA ILE A 271 4.40 -15.78 14.31
C ILE A 271 4.34 -14.54 13.43
N VAL A 272 5.11 -13.51 13.79
CA VAL A 272 5.37 -12.34 12.93
C VAL A 272 6.62 -12.65 12.11
N PHE A 273 6.45 -12.84 10.81
CA PHE A 273 7.55 -13.08 9.88
C PHE A 273 7.94 -11.80 9.16
N ILE A 274 9.20 -11.39 9.23
CA ILE A 274 9.73 -10.22 8.53
C ILE A 274 10.75 -10.68 7.49
N ASP A 275 10.35 -10.71 6.22
CA ASP A 275 11.27 -11.03 5.12
C ASP A 275 12.09 -9.79 4.74
N GLU A 276 13.31 -10.00 4.23
CA GLU A 276 14.23 -8.94 3.82
C GLU A 276 14.37 -7.81 4.86
N ILE A 277 14.57 -8.18 6.14
CA ILE A 277 14.62 -7.21 7.25
C ILE A 277 15.71 -6.14 7.06
N ASP A 278 16.77 -6.44 6.31
CA ASP A 278 17.83 -5.50 5.95
C ASP A 278 17.32 -4.29 5.12
N SER A 279 16.17 -4.41 4.47
CA SER A 279 15.53 -3.32 3.72
C SER A 279 14.88 -2.27 4.63
N VAL A 280 14.48 -2.65 5.85
CA VAL A 280 13.73 -1.79 6.80
C VAL A 280 14.51 -1.47 8.07
N ALA A 281 15.58 -2.24 8.34
CA ALA A 281 16.44 -2.03 9.48
C ALA A 281 17.94 -2.04 9.14
N PRO A 282 18.40 -1.11 8.28
CA PRO A 282 19.82 -0.93 8.02
C PRO A 282 20.57 -0.34 9.24
N PRO A 283 21.90 -0.43 9.30
CA PRO A 283 22.70 0.19 10.36
C PRO A 283 22.43 1.69 10.49
N ARG A 284 22.25 2.17 11.73
CA ARG A 284 21.82 3.55 12.05
C ARG A 284 22.81 4.63 11.65
N ASP A 285 24.08 4.26 11.54
CA ASP A 285 25.19 5.10 11.11
C ASP A 285 25.22 5.28 9.58
N SER A 286 24.44 4.50 8.82
CA SER A 286 24.28 4.70 7.38
C SER A 286 23.28 5.83 7.08
N PRO A 287 23.42 6.55 5.94
CA PRO A 287 22.44 7.56 5.52
C PRO A 287 21.01 7.04 5.44
N MET A 288 20.85 5.77 5.04
CA MET A 288 19.56 5.08 5.04
C MET A 288 19.06 4.79 6.46
N GLY A 289 19.94 4.40 7.39
CA GLY A 289 19.60 4.20 8.80
C GLY A 289 19.01 5.44 9.48
N ILE A 290 19.50 6.63 9.13
CA ILE A 290 18.96 7.90 9.64
C ILE A 290 17.50 8.10 9.18
N VAL A 291 17.22 7.81 7.91
CA VAL A 291 15.87 7.90 7.33
C VAL A 291 14.93 6.86 7.96
N TRP A 292 15.44 5.66 8.24
CA TRP A 292 14.68 4.53 8.78
C TRP A 292 14.61 4.49 10.31
N ALA A 293 15.21 5.46 11.02
CA ALA A 293 15.33 5.46 12.47
C ALA A 293 13.99 5.28 13.21
N ASN A 294 12.90 5.86 12.69
CA ASN A 294 11.56 5.72 13.28
C ASN A 294 11.01 4.29 13.14
N ALA A 295 11.14 3.68 11.97
CA ALA A 295 10.69 2.32 11.72
C ALA A 295 11.50 1.29 12.53
N ILE A 296 12.82 1.47 12.59
CA ILE A 296 13.71 0.65 13.42
C ILE A 296 13.31 0.78 14.89
N SER A 297 13.14 2.01 15.39
CA SER A 297 12.79 2.22 16.79
C SER A 297 11.42 1.61 17.12
N GLN A 298 10.44 1.72 16.22
CA GLN A 298 9.16 1.04 16.38
C GLN A 298 9.31 -0.47 16.44
N LEU A 299 10.10 -1.09 15.55
CA LEU A 299 10.36 -2.53 15.59
C LEU A 299 11.00 -2.95 16.92
N LEU A 300 12.01 -2.21 17.39
CA LEU A 300 12.65 -2.47 18.68
C LEU A 300 11.67 -2.36 19.84
N THR A 301 10.83 -1.33 19.85
CA THR A 301 9.78 -1.14 20.87
C THR A 301 8.79 -2.29 20.87
N GLU A 302 8.33 -2.75 19.70
CA GLU A 302 7.43 -3.90 19.63
C GLU A 302 8.10 -5.20 20.09
N MET A 303 9.36 -5.44 19.70
CA MET A 303 10.12 -6.62 20.14
C MET A 303 10.37 -6.62 21.66
N ASP A 304 10.81 -5.49 22.22
CA ASP A 304 11.03 -5.35 23.66
C ASP A 304 9.70 -5.48 24.43
N GLY A 305 8.57 -5.10 23.82
CA GLY A 305 7.22 -5.25 24.35
C GLY A 305 6.66 -6.68 24.33
N LEU A 306 7.31 -7.63 23.64
CA LEU A 306 6.92 -9.04 23.67
C LEU A 306 7.38 -9.76 24.95
N ARG A 307 8.28 -9.17 25.74
CA ARG A 307 8.79 -9.77 26.97
C ARG A 307 7.64 -10.05 27.94
N GLY A 308 7.46 -11.34 28.28
CA GLY A 308 6.40 -11.82 29.17
C GLY A 308 5.10 -12.25 28.47
N LEU A 309 4.91 -11.88 27.19
CA LEU A 309 3.81 -12.31 26.33
C LEU A 309 4.22 -13.58 25.56
N GLY A 310 4.17 -14.72 26.22
CA GLY A 310 4.74 -16.00 25.74
C GLY A 310 4.12 -16.65 24.49
N ASN A 311 3.22 -15.98 23.77
CA ASN A 311 2.47 -16.59 22.67
C ASN A 311 2.72 -15.93 21.30
N VAL A 312 3.64 -14.97 21.21
CA VAL A 312 4.03 -14.35 19.94
C VAL A 312 5.53 -14.47 19.75
N ILE A 313 5.96 -14.97 18.60
CA ILE A 313 7.38 -15.07 18.21
C ILE A 313 7.61 -14.27 16.93
N VAL A 314 8.76 -13.61 16.85
CA VAL A 314 9.22 -12.91 15.65
C VAL A 314 10.25 -13.77 14.94
N ILE A 315 10.06 -14.03 13.65
CA ILE A 315 11.06 -14.64 12.79
C ILE A 315 11.42 -13.62 11.72
N ALA A 316 12.68 -13.24 11.58
CA ALA A 316 13.12 -12.37 10.50
C ALA A 316 14.02 -13.14 9.53
N ALA A 317 14.05 -12.75 8.26
CA ALA A 317 14.94 -13.33 7.26
C ALA A 317 15.75 -12.24 6.55
N THR A 318 17.01 -12.53 6.26
CA THR A 318 17.89 -11.66 5.47
C THR A 318 18.84 -12.45 4.59
N ASN A 319 19.20 -11.87 3.44
CA ASN A 319 20.30 -12.35 2.60
C ASN A 319 21.63 -11.67 2.94
N ARG A 320 21.59 -10.60 3.76
CA ARG A 320 22.71 -9.71 4.06
C ARG A 320 22.78 -9.44 5.56
N PRO A 321 23.20 -10.42 6.38
CA PRO A 321 23.21 -10.28 7.84
C PRO A 321 24.09 -9.11 8.33
N TRP A 322 25.12 -8.72 7.59
CA TRP A 322 25.96 -7.56 7.89
C TRP A 322 25.27 -6.20 7.63
N SER A 323 24.12 -6.20 6.96
CA SER A 323 23.33 -5.01 6.64
C SER A 323 22.12 -4.83 7.56
N VAL A 324 22.09 -5.51 8.72
CA VAL A 324 21.03 -5.39 9.72
C VAL A 324 21.55 -4.58 10.92
N ASP A 325 20.71 -3.70 11.48
CA ASP A 325 21.02 -2.92 12.68
C ASP A 325 21.48 -3.85 13.83
N PRO A 326 22.72 -3.70 14.34
CA PRO A 326 23.22 -4.51 15.45
C PRO A 326 22.36 -4.44 16.72
N ALA A 327 21.55 -3.39 16.90
CA ALA A 327 20.60 -3.29 17.99
C ALA A 327 19.57 -4.43 17.98
N LEU A 328 19.18 -4.95 16.81
CA LEU A 328 18.23 -6.05 16.67
C LEU A 328 18.82 -7.40 17.15
N LEU A 329 20.15 -7.53 17.17
CA LEU A 329 20.87 -8.73 17.59
C LEU A 329 21.19 -8.76 19.09
N ARG A 330 20.74 -7.77 19.85
CA ARG A 330 20.97 -7.72 21.30
C ARG A 330 20.04 -8.69 22.03
N PRO A 331 20.45 -9.20 23.22
CA PRO A 331 19.60 -10.08 24.02
C PRO A 331 18.19 -9.54 24.29
N GLY A 332 17.20 -10.42 24.20
CA GLY A 332 15.77 -10.16 24.30
C GLY A 332 15.13 -9.63 23.02
N ARG A 333 15.81 -9.75 21.87
CA ARG A 333 15.32 -9.40 20.52
C ARG A 333 15.53 -10.60 19.60
N PHE A 334 16.44 -10.54 18.63
CA PHE A 334 16.87 -11.74 17.89
C PHE A 334 17.97 -12.47 18.65
N ASP A 335 17.55 -13.23 19.67
CA ASP A 335 18.45 -13.99 20.56
C ASP A 335 19.23 -15.10 19.84
N LYS A 336 18.69 -15.56 18.70
CA LYS A 336 19.27 -16.64 17.91
C LYS A 336 19.33 -16.25 16.45
N VAL A 337 20.49 -16.55 15.86
CA VAL A 337 20.74 -16.41 14.43
C VAL A 337 20.92 -17.82 13.87
N VAL A 338 20.10 -18.18 12.88
CA VAL A 338 20.11 -19.50 12.25
C VAL A 338 20.57 -19.34 10.81
N TYR A 339 21.63 -20.06 10.45
CA TYR A 339 22.12 -20.13 9.09
C TYR A 339 21.30 -21.13 8.29
N ILE A 340 20.85 -20.72 7.10
CA ILE A 340 20.13 -21.58 6.15
C ILE A 340 21.05 -21.79 4.94
N PRO A 341 21.76 -22.93 4.87
CA PRO A 341 22.72 -23.19 3.82
C PRO A 341 22.05 -23.46 2.45
N PRO A 342 22.78 -23.33 1.35
CA PRO A 342 22.34 -23.87 0.06
C PRO A 342 22.21 -25.40 0.14
N PRO A 343 21.25 -26.01 -0.59
CA PRO A 343 20.96 -27.44 -0.46
C PRO A 343 22.11 -28.30 -0.99
N ASN A 344 22.47 -29.32 -0.21
CA ASN A 344 23.44 -30.35 -0.62
C ASN A 344 22.84 -31.32 -1.67
N ARG A 345 23.57 -32.38 -2.06
CA ARG A 345 23.09 -33.32 -3.08
C ARG A 345 21.81 -34.07 -2.67
N GLU A 346 21.75 -34.52 -1.43
CA GLU A 346 20.60 -35.26 -0.87
C GLU A 346 19.41 -34.33 -0.73
N ALA A 347 19.65 -33.13 -0.23
CA ALA A 347 18.68 -32.05 -0.13
C ALA A 347 18.00 -31.72 -1.46
N ARG A 348 18.79 -31.54 -2.53
CA ARG A 348 18.23 -31.27 -3.86
C ARG A 348 17.34 -32.40 -4.33
N ARG A 349 17.68 -33.67 -4.02
CA ARG A 349 16.84 -34.82 -4.36
C ARG A 349 15.51 -34.79 -3.60
N GLU A 350 15.51 -34.42 -2.33
CA GLU A 350 14.29 -34.28 -1.54
C GLU A 350 13.42 -33.13 -2.02
N ILE A 351 14.02 -31.95 -2.23
CA ILE A 351 13.33 -30.78 -2.78
C ILE A 351 12.65 -31.13 -4.11
N LEU A 352 13.36 -31.81 -5.02
CA LEU A 352 12.77 -32.27 -6.28
C LEU A 352 11.62 -33.25 -6.06
N ARG A 353 11.76 -34.20 -5.13
CA ARG A 353 10.69 -35.16 -4.81
C ARG A 353 9.43 -34.46 -4.31
N VAL A 354 9.57 -33.46 -3.45
CA VAL A 354 8.44 -32.67 -2.92
C VAL A 354 7.74 -31.92 -4.05
N HIS A 355 8.48 -31.23 -4.92
CA HIS A 355 7.91 -30.39 -5.98
C HIS A 355 7.30 -31.18 -7.15
N ILE A 356 7.69 -32.44 -7.35
CA ILE A 356 7.14 -33.34 -8.39
C ILE A 356 5.92 -34.13 -7.87
N ARG A 357 5.60 -34.05 -6.58
CA ARG A 357 4.49 -34.80 -5.97
C ARG A 357 3.11 -34.19 -6.28
N ASN A 358 3.09 -32.96 -6.78
CA ASN A 358 1.94 -32.26 -7.37
C ASN A 358 2.10 -32.18 -8.89
#